data_AF-A0A7D8ULU7-F1
#
_entry.id   AF-A0A7D8ULU7-F1
#
_cell.length_a   1.000
_cell.length_b   1.000
_cell.length_c   1.000
_cell.angle_alpha   90.00
_cell.angle_beta   90.00
_cell.angle_gamma   90.00
#
_symmetry.space_group_name_H-M   'P 1'
#
loop_
_entity.id
_entity.type
_entity.pdbx_description
1 polymer ?
#
loop_
_entity_poly.entity_id
_entity_poly.type
_entity_poly.pdbx_seq_one_letter_code
_entity_poly.pdbx_strand_id
1 'polypeptide(L)'
;MATMTIAPDYGYVLLAATSTFIVNVLHMVNTSAYRKAAKIAYPAAYAPSSRTDAEAYRFNSAQRAHANYIENQVSMLGALFIAGLSYPRVAAGMGLGWSVCRWVYMKGYSEGQEGGKGRYKGIGFYLFQFGLIGMAAWTGVGTVLGW
;
A
#
# COMPACT_ATOMS: atom_id res chain seq x y z
N MET A 1 -12.62 -33.12 12.12
CA MET A 1 -12.27 -31.69 11.97
C MET A 1 -10.91 -31.60 11.32
N ALA A 2 -10.73 -30.74 10.32
CA ALA A 2 -9.40 -30.43 9.79
C ALA A 2 -8.83 -29.26 10.59
N THR A 3 -7.58 -29.38 11.05
CA THR A 3 -6.86 -28.33 11.77
C THR A 3 -5.63 -27.92 10.96
N MET A 4 -5.47 -26.62 10.71
CA MET A 4 -4.29 -26.06 10.06
C MET A 4 -3.37 -25.47 11.14
N THR A 5 -2.20 -26.08 11.32
CA THR A 5 -1.18 -25.56 12.25
C THR A 5 -0.36 -24.49 11.54
N ILE A 6 -0.36 -23.28 12.08
CA ILE A 6 0.40 -22.16 11.55
C ILE A 6 1.84 -22.20 12.10
N ALA A 7 2.82 -21.90 11.26
CA ALA A 7 4.22 -21.84 11.67
C ALA A 7 4.45 -20.75 12.75
N PRO A 8 5.36 -20.97 13.73
CA PRO A 8 5.68 -19.96 14.74
C PRO A 8 6.12 -18.61 14.15
N ASP A 9 6.77 -18.63 13.00
CA ASP A 9 7.25 -17.44 12.29
C ASP A 9 6.15 -16.60 11.65
N TYR A 10 4.90 -17.08 11.61
CA TYR A 10 3.79 -16.34 11.01
C TYR A 10 3.48 -15.03 11.74
N GLY A 11 3.95 -14.86 12.97
CA GLY A 11 3.95 -13.56 13.66
C GLY A 11 4.59 -12.44 12.84
N TYR A 12 5.61 -12.74 12.02
CA TYR A 12 6.21 -11.76 11.12
C TYR A 12 5.26 -11.30 10.02
N VAL A 13 4.40 -12.18 9.52
CA VAL A 13 3.36 -11.85 8.53
C VAL A 13 2.34 -10.88 9.14
N LEU A 14 1.96 -11.12 10.40
CA LEU A 14 1.06 -10.22 11.14
C LEU A 14 1.67 -8.84 11.38
N LEU A 15 2.97 -8.78 11.73
CA LEU A 15 3.69 -7.51 11.85
C LEU A 15 3.78 -6.78 10.50
N ALA A 16 4.07 -7.51 9.42
CA ALA A 16 4.09 -6.94 8.08
C ALA A 16 2.72 -6.37 7.69
N ALA A 17 1.63 -7.10 7.95
CA ALA A 17 0.26 -6.61 7.73
C ALA A 17 -0.05 -5.37 8.58
N THR A 18 0.33 -5.38 9.85
CA THR A 18 0.16 -4.25 10.78
C THR A 18 0.88 -3.00 10.29
N SER A 19 2.08 -3.15 9.69
CA SER A 19 2.81 -2.03 9.11
C SER A 19 1.99 -1.29 8.03
N THR A 20 1.15 -2.00 7.29
CA THR A 20 0.29 -1.39 6.26
C THR A 20 -0.79 -0.50 6.87
N PHE A 21 -1.28 -0.80 8.07
CA PHE A 21 -2.24 0.07 8.76
C PHE A 21 -1.58 1.37 9.19
N ILE A 22 -0.33 1.28 9.67
CA ILE A 22 0.47 2.46 10.01
C ILE A 22 0.70 3.32 8.77
N VAL A 23 1.08 2.72 7.63
CA VAL A 23 1.28 3.47 6.38
C VAL A 23 -0.03 4.12 5.90
N ASN A 24 -1.19 3.47 6.07
CA ASN A 24 -2.49 4.10 5.76
C ASN A 24 -2.76 5.34 6.62
N VAL A 25 -2.44 5.28 7.92
CA VAL A 25 -2.54 6.44 8.82
C VAL A 25 -1.59 7.56 8.38
N LEU A 26 -0.36 7.23 7.95
CA LEU A 26 0.58 8.21 7.41
C LEU A 26 0.03 8.88 6.13
N HIS A 27 -0.64 8.14 5.26
CA HIS A 27 -1.35 8.71 4.11
C HIS A 27 -2.46 9.69 4.54
N MET A 28 -3.28 9.32 5.53
CA MET A 28 -4.32 10.20 6.06
C MET A 28 -3.74 11.52 6.60
N VAL A 29 -2.68 11.45 7.41
CA VAL A 29 -2.00 12.61 7.98
C VAL A 29 -1.41 13.49 6.88
N ASN A 30 -0.73 12.89 5.91
CA ASN A 30 -0.13 13.58 4.77
C ASN A 30 -1.19 14.32 3.95
N THR A 31 -2.26 13.64 3.53
CA THR A 31 -3.35 14.25 2.77
C THR A 31 -4.03 15.37 3.54
N SER A 32 -4.23 15.22 4.86
CA SER A 32 -4.83 16.24 5.70
C SER A 32 -3.96 17.51 5.80
N ALA A 33 -2.64 17.35 5.89
CA ALA A 33 -1.71 18.47 5.89
C ALA A 33 -1.80 19.28 4.59
N TYR A 34 -1.77 18.62 3.42
CA TYR A 34 -1.92 19.29 2.14
C TYR A 34 -3.31 19.89 1.93
N ARG A 35 -4.38 19.24 2.41
CA ARG A 35 -5.74 19.80 2.39
C ARG A 35 -5.78 21.16 3.11
N LYS A 36 -5.20 21.21 4.30
CA LYS A 36 -5.15 22.43 5.13
C LYS A 36 -4.37 23.53 4.41
N ALA A 37 -3.23 23.20 3.82
CA ALA A 37 -2.43 24.16 3.05
C ALA A 37 -3.18 24.71 1.82
N ALA A 38 -3.89 23.86 1.10
CA ALA A 38 -4.69 24.23 -0.07
C ALA A 38 -6.02 24.94 0.25
N LYS A 39 -6.39 25.02 1.55
CA LYS A 39 -7.63 25.60 2.07
C LYS A 39 -8.89 24.96 1.45
N ILE A 40 -8.87 23.64 1.26
CA ILE A 40 -10.02 22.91 0.69
C ILE A 40 -10.95 22.44 1.80
N ALA A 41 -12.13 23.05 1.86
CA ALA A 41 -13.18 22.69 2.83
C ALA A 41 -13.73 21.28 2.58
N TYR A 42 -14.16 20.62 3.66
CA TYR A 42 -14.99 19.42 3.56
C TYR A 42 -16.39 19.79 3.04
N PRO A 43 -17.08 18.91 2.31
CA PRO A 43 -16.75 17.51 2.01
C PRO A 43 -15.98 17.29 0.69
N ALA A 44 -15.47 18.34 0.05
CA ALA A 44 -14.80 18.21 -1.25
C ALA A 44 -13.62 17.22 -1.17
N ALA A 45 -13.64 16.18 -2.01
CA ALA A 45 -12.61 15.15 -2.03
C ALA A 45 -11.31 15.65 -2.67
N TYR A 46 -11.42 16.51 -3.67
CA TYR A 46 -10.33 17.13 -4.44
C TYR A 46 -10.55 18.64 -4.55
N ALA A 47 -9.51 19.39 -4.87
CA ALA A 47 -9.62 20.80 -5.26
C ALA A 47 -10.39 20.93 -6.58
N PRO A 48 -11.20 21.98 -6.76
CA PRO A 48 -11.96 22.21 -7.98
C PRO A 48 -11.03 22.46 -9.17
N SER A 49 -11.47 22.11 -10.38
CA SER A 49 -10.66 22.21 -11.61
C SER A 49 -10.22 23.64 -11.95
N SER A 50 -10.90 24.65 -11.43
CA SER A 50 -10.52 26.06 -11.58
C SER A 50 -9.29 26.46 -10.77
N ARG A 51 -8.87 25.66 -9.78
CA ARG A 51 -7.69 25.92 -8.95
C ARG A 51 -6.45 25.30 -9.59
N THR A 52 -5.59 26.16 -10.15
CA THR A 52 -4.34 25.77 -10.82
C THR A 52 -3.09 26.06 -9.98
N ASP A 53 -3.25 26.52 -8.74
CA ASP A 53 -2.13 26.78 -7.82
C ASP A 53 -1.46 25.49 -7.34
N ALA A 54 -0.19 25.63 -6.95
CA ALA A 54 0.64 24.51 -6.52
C ALA A 54 0.05 23.76 -5.30
N GLU A 55 -0.61 24.45 -4.38
CA GLU A 55 -1.17 23.83 -3.18
C GLU A 55 -2.38 22.95 -3.52
N ALA A 56 -3.28 23.42 -4.39
CA ALA A 56 -4.37 22.60 -4.93
C ALA A 56 -3.83 21.37 -5.68
N TYR A 57 -2.78 21.52 -6.49
CA TYR A 57 -2.15 20.42 -7.21
C TYR A 57 -1.52 19.37 -6.28
N ARG A 58 -0.79 19.83 -5.25
CA ARG A 58 -0.18 18.96 -4.23
C ARG A 58 -1.23 18.24 -3.39
N PHE A 59 -2.31 18.91 -3.00
CA PHE A 59 -3.44 18.27 -2.32
C PHE A 59 -4.07 17.17 -3.18
N ASN A 60 -4.35 17.45 -4.46
CA ASN A 60 -4.90 16.46 -5.38
C ASN A 60 -3.94 15.27 -5.57
N SER A 61 -2.63 15.54 -5.65
CA SER A 61 -1.61 14.50 -5.76
C SER A 61 -1.51 13.63 -4.50
N ALA A 62 -1.53 14.24 -3.31
CA ALA A 62 -1.57 13.52 -2.03
C ALA A 62 -2.83 12.66 -1.89
N GLN A 63 -3.99 13.20 -2.27
CA GLN A 63 -5.25 12.47 -2.28
C GLN A 63 -5.21 11.29 -3.25
N ARG A 64 -4.67 11.47 -4.46
CA ARG A 64 -4.53 10.36 -5.42
C ARG A 64 -3.53 9.31 -4.92
N ALA A 65 -2.47 9.71 -4.24
CA ALA A 65 -1.53 8.77 -3.63
C ALA A 65 -2.20 7.90 -2.55
N HIS A 66 -3.06 8.49 -1.72
CA HIS A 66 -3.85 7.77 -0.72
C HIS A 66 -4.91 6.86 -1.35
N ALA A 67 -5.67 7.34 -2.33
CA ALA A 67 -6.64 6.54 -3.06
C ALA A 67 -5.98 5.31 -3.73
N ASN A 68 -4.83 5.51 -4.39
CA ASN A 68 -4.07 4.41 -4.96
C ASN A 68 -3.54 3.42 -3.88
N TYR A 69 -3.28 3.88 -2.66
CA TYR A 69 -2.86 3.02 -1.56
C TYR A 69 -3.98 2.07 -1.16
N ILE A 70 -5.18 2.60 -0.90
CA ILE A 70 -6.32 1.80 -0.46
C ILE A 70 -6.81 0.84 -1.55
N GLU A 71 -6.71 1.22 -2.83
CA GLU A 71 -7.03 0.36 -3.98
C GLU A 71 -6.12 -0.89 -4.04
N ASN A 72 -4.88 -0.80 -3.56
CA ASN A 72 -3.91 -1.89 -3.60
C ASN A 72 -3.77 -2.65 -2.28
N GLN A 73 -4.01 -1.98 -1.15
CA GLN A 73 -3.77 -2.55 0.18
C GLN A 73 -4.56 -3.85 0.42
N VAL A 74 -5.82 -3.89 0.00
CA VAL A 74 -6.71 -5.05 0.28
C VAL A 74 -6.22 -6.30 -0.44
N SER A 75 -5.99 -6.23 -1.75
CA SER A 75 -5.49 -7.36 -2.53
C SER A 75 -4.08 -7.78 -2.09
N MET A 76 -3.22 -6.81 -1.73
CA MET A 76 -1.89 -7.10 -1.21
C MET A 76 -1.95 -7.83 0.13
N LEU A 77 -2.79 -7.40 1.08
CA LEU A 77 -2.99 -8.07 2.36
C LEU A 77 -3.49 -9.51 2.18
N GLY A 78 -4.45 -9.72 1.28
CA GLY A 78 -4.93 -11.07 0.94
C GLY A 78 -3.79 -11.97 0.47
N ALA A 79 -2.97 -11.47 -0.46
CA ALA A 79 -1.81 -12.20 -0.97
C ALA A 79 -0.75 -12.46 0.11
N LEU A 80 -0.46 -11.47 0.97
CA LEU A 80 0.48 -11.58 2.08
C LEU A 80 0.10 -12.70 3.05
N PHE A 81 -1.18 -12.76 3.45
CA PHE A 81 -1.65 -13.78 4.37
C PHE A 81 -1.62 -15.18 3.74
N ILE A 82 -2.12 -15.33 2.50
CA ILE A 82 -2.12 -16.63 1.82
C ILE A 82 -0.68 -17.12 1.62
N ALA A 83 0.19 -16.29 1.06
CA ALA A 83 1.59 -16.65 0.84
C ALA A 83 2.34 -16.95 2.16
N GLY A 84 1.98 -16.24 3.23
CA GLY A 84 2.56 -16.44 4.55
C GLY A 84 2.30 -17.81 5.16
N LEU A 85 1.24 -18.52 4.71
CA LEU A 85 0.91 -19.86 5.21
C LEU A 85 2.02 -20.87 4.87
N SER A 86 2.62 -20.75 3.69
CA SER A 86 3.73 -21.61 3.25
C SER A 86 5.11 -20.96 3.47
N TYR A 87 5.21 -19.63 3.32
CA TYR A 87 6.49 -18.91 3.29
C TYR A 87 6.50 -17.67 4.22
N PRO A 88 6.33 -17.85 5.54
CA PRO A 88 6.07 -16.74 6.47
C PRO A 88 7.17 -15.66 6.47
N ARG A 89 8.45 -16.05 6.47
CA ARG A 89 9.57 -15.09 6.50
C ARG A 89 9.69 -14.29 5.20
N VAL A 90 9.56 -14.97 4.06
CA VAL A 90 9.68 -14.34 2.72
C VAL A 90 8.49 -13.41 2.50
N ALA A 91 7.27 -13.87 2.79
CA ALA A 91 6.07 -13.07 2.69
C ALA A 91 6.16 -11.81 3.57
N ALA A 92 6.61 -11.95 4.82
CA ALA A 92 6.83 -10.81 5.71
C ALA A 92 7.86 -9.81 5.16
N GLY A 93 8.99 -10.28 4.62
CA GLY A 93 9.99 -9.43 3.98
C GLY A 93 9.43 -8.65 2.78
N MET A 94 8.61 -9.30 1.95
CA MET A 94 7.93 -8.66 0.82
C MET A 94 6.89 -7.64 1.27
N GLY A 95 6.12 -7.96 2.32
CA GLY A 95 5.17 -7.02 2.92
C GLY A 95 5.86 -5.77 3.48
N LEU A 96 7.01 -5.93 4.14
CA LEU A 96 7.83 -4.80 4.59
C LEU A 96 8.36 -3.97 3.41
N GLY A 97 8.93 -4.63 2.39
CA GLY A 97 9.40 -3.97 1.18
C GLY A 97 8.31 -3.18 0.46
N TRP A 98 7.10 -3.75 0.39
CA TRP A 98 5.92 -3.07 -0.13
C TRP A 98 5.60 -1.83 0.71
N SER A 99 5.49 -1.93 2.04
CA SER A 99 5.19 -0.81 2.94
C SER A 99 6.19 0.34 2.80
N VAL A 100 7.49 0.05 2.73
CA VAL A 100 8.55 1.05 2.50
C VAL A 100 8.36 1.74 1.15
N CYS A 101 8.16 0.97 0.08
CA CYS A 101 7.91 1.53 -1.25
C CYS A 101 6.66 2.43 -1.27
N ARG A 102 5.58 2.04 -0.58
CA ARG A 102 4.36 2.84 -0.47
C ARG A 102 4.57 4.14 0.29
N TRP A 103 5.39 4.15 1.33
CA TRP A 103 5.77 5.39 2.03
C TRP A 103 6.57 6.33 1.12
N VAL A 104 7.54 5.80 0.36
CA VAL A 104 8.30 6.59 -0.63
C VAL A 104 7.38 7.12 -1.74
N TYR A 105 6.46 6.29 -2.23
CA TYR A 105 5.46 6.65 -3.25
C TYR A 105 4.55 7.79 -2.76
N MET A 106 4.06 7.70 -1.53
CA MET A 106 3.29 8.78 -0.90
C MET A 106 4.06 10.09 -0.92
N LYS A 107 5.30 10.09 -0.39
CA LYS A 107 6.11 11.31 -0.31
C LYS A 107 6.39 11.88 -1.69
N GLY A 108 6.84 11.04 -2.62
CA GLY A 108 7.19 11.45 -3.97
C GLY A 108 6.01 12.01 -4.75
N TYR A 109 4.86 11.33 -4.72
CA TYR A 109 3.69 11.81 -5.45
C TYR A 109 3.13 13.10 -4.83
N SER A 110 3.16 13.24 -3.51
CA SER A 110 2.66 14.44 -2.83
C SER A 110 3.48 15.70 -3.08
N GLU A 111 4.72 15.61 -3.59
CA GLU A 111 5.53 16.79 -3.97
C GLU A 111 4.86 17.65 -5.06
N GLY A 112 3.94 17.06 -5.83
CA GLY A 112 3.22 17.76 -6.89
C GLY A 112 4.10 18.07 -8.11
N GLN A 113 4.98 17.13 -8.47
CA GLN A 113 5.78 17.25 -9.71
C GLN A 113 4.89 17.22 -10.95
N GLU A 114 5.26 17.96 -11.99
CA GLU A 114 4.53 18.07 -13.24
C GLU A 114 4.17 16.70 -13.83
N GLY A 115 2.92 16.55 -14.27
CA GLY A 115 2.39 15.29 -14.81
C GLY A 115 2.33 14.14 -13.79
N GLY A 116 2.47 14.43 -12.50
CA GLY A 116 2.49 13.42 -11.44
C GLY A 116 3.73 12.53 -11.45
N LYS A 117 4.85 12.97 -12.04
CA LYS A 117 6.10 12.19 -12.16
C LYS A 117 6.66 11.71 -10.80
N GLY A 118 6.36 12.42 -9.72
CA GLY A 118 6.74 12.02 -8.37
C GLY A 118 6.25 10.63 -7.96
N ARG A 119 5.18 10.11 -8.59
CA ARG A 119 4.65 8.75 -8.37
C ARG A 119 5.60 7.63 -8.78
N TYR A 120 6.60 7.92 -9.62
CA TYR A 120 7.59 6.90 -10.00
C TYR A 120 8.56 6.59 -8.86
N LYS A 121 8.70 7.50 -7.88
CA LYS A 121 9.38 7.18 -6.62
C LYS A 121 8.56 6.10 -5.91
N GLY A 122 9.20 5.00 -5.54
CA GLY A 122 8.52 3.90 -4.84
C GLY A 122 7.61 3.03 -5.72
N ILE A 123 7.60 3.17 -7.05
CA ILE A 123 6.81 2.29 -7.96
C ILE A 123 7.18 0.80 -7.84
N GLY A 124 8.36 0.51 -7.28
CA GLY A 124 8.80 -0.84 -6.92
C GLY A 124 7.84 -1.60 -6.00
N PHE A 125 6.83 -0.96 -5.38
CA PHE A 125 5.79 -1.67 -4.64
C PHE A 125 5.09 -2.74 -5.51
N TYR A 126 4.97 -2.54 -6.83
CA TYR A 126 4.39 -3.54 -7.73
C TYR A 126 5.18 -4.84 -7.77
N LEU A 127 6.51 -4.79 -7.67
CA LEU A 127 7.35 -5.99 -7.65
C LEU A 127 7.00 -6.87 -6.44
N PHE A 128 6.92 -6.26 -5.26
CA PHE A 128 6.55 -6.96 -4.02
C PHE A 128 5.10 -7.46 -4.08
N GLN A 129 4.18 -6.65 -4.62
CA GLN A 129 2.77 -7.00 -4.71
C GLN A 129 2.52 -8.19 -5.65
N PHE A 130 3.08 -8.16 -6.86
CA PHE A 130 2.91 -9.26 -7.82
C PHE A 130 3.67 -10.51 -7.37
N GLY A 131 4.82 -10.36 -6.73
CA GLY A 131 5.52 -11.48 -6.13
C GLY A 131 4.70 -12.15 -5.01
N LEU A 132 4.05 -11.37 -4.14
CA LEU A 132 3.14 -11.90 -3.12
C LEU A 132 1.93 -12.61 -3.76
N ILE A 133 1.34 -12.05 -4.82
CA ILE A 133 0.24 -12.68 -5.55
C ILE A 133 0.69 -14.01 -6.16
N GLY A 134 1.89 -14.06 -6.76
CA GLY A 134 2.47 -15.30 -7.30
C GLY A 134 2.69 -16.35 -6.21
N MET A 135 3.24 -15.95 -5.07
CA MET A 135 3.42 -16.86 -3.92
C MET A 135 2.07 -17.35 -3.35
N ALA A 136 1.07 -16.47 -3.28
CA ALA A 136 -0.26 -16.85 -2.84
C ALA A 136 -0.91 -17.87 -3.77
N ALA A 137 -0.78 -17.67 -5.09
CA ALA A 137 -1.25 -18.63 -6.09
C ALA A 137 -0.51 -19.97 -5.97
N TRP A 138 0.80 -19.94 -5.78
CA TRP A 138 1.62 -21.14 -5.59
C TRP A 138 1.22 -21.92 -4.33
N THR A 139 1.03 -21.24 -3.20
CA THR A 139 0.49 -21.85 -1.97
C THR A 139 -0.88 -22.49 -2.20
N GLY A 140 -1.77 -21.81 -2.93
CA GLY A 140 -3.09 -22.35 -3.26
C GLY A 140 -3.01 -23.62 -4.12
N VAL A 141 -2.16 -23.60 -5.15
CA VAL A 141 -1.93 -24.76 -6.02
C VAL A 141 -1.34 -25.94 -5.23
N GLY A 142 -0.36 -25.70 -4.36
CA GLY A 142 0.21 -26.75 -3.50
C GLY A 142 -0.82 -27.38 -2.57
N THR A 143 -1.69 -26.56 -2.00
CA THR A 143 -2.79 -27.05 -1.15
C THR A 143 -3.78 -27.93 -1.92
N VAL A 144 -4.10 -27.59 -3.19
CA VAL A 144 -4.98 -28.40 -4.04
C VAL A 144 -4.31 -29.70 -4.50
N LEU A 145 -3.01 -29.64 -4.80
CA LEU A 145 -2.24 -30.78 -5.29
C LEU A 145 -1.65 -31.67 -4.18
N GLY A 146 -1.71 -31.24 -2.92
CA GLY A 146 -1.28 -32.01 -1.76
C GLY A 146 0.22 -32.04 -1.51
N TRP A 147 0.95 -30.95 -1.85
CA TRP A 147 2.37 -30.77 -1.54
C TRP A 147 2.65 -29.50 -0.76
#